data_AF-A0A1E4L4L6-F1
#
_entry.id   AF-A0A1E4L4L6-F1
#
_cell.length_a   1.000
_cell.length_b   1.000
_cell.length_c   1.000
_cell.angle_alpha   90.00
_cell.angle_beta   90.00
_cell.angle_gamma   90.00
#
_symmetry.space_group_name_H-M   'P 1'
#
loop_
_entity.id
_entity.type
_entity.pdbx_description
1 polymer ?
#
loop_
_entity_poly.entity_id
_entity_poly.type
_entity_poly.pdbx_seq_one_letter_code
_entity_poly.pdbx_strand_id
1 'polypeptide(L)'
;MDTNGDGFFKPAERVALSQGTTGLVIGTTTTAGASHGGAPIATDTNAVTAPWNFFKNTGSDFIASPVTGDTTNGLDFSGWRVTWNGIPSINMGGGTQDCGSTSDGVCINPASGADIGGIFNNGTGMATFAWNGIYGDTYTIDYSAVVPQGDPSGFGGVGYSLHLQGTVTAAAPVPEASTYGMMLAGLGLVGFMARRRARA
;
A
#
# COMPACT_ATOMS: atom_id res chain seq x y z
N MET A 1 2.41 -5.62 14.43
CA MET A 1 2.61 -4.34 15.16
C MET A 1 3.19 -4.68 16.52
N ASP A 2 4.10 -3.88 17.07
CA ASP A 2 4.65 -4.10 18.42
C ASP A 2 3.62 -3.66 19.47
N THR A 3 2.59 -4.48 19.67
CA THR A 3 1.43 -4.13 20.49
C THR A 3 1.72 -4.09 21.98
N ASN A 4 2.81 -4.71 22.42
CA ASN A 4 3.22 -4.75 23.81
C ASN A 4 4.33 -3.72 24.13
N GLY A 5 4.97 -3.14 23.11
CA GLY A 5 5.94 -2.05 23.23
C GLY A 5 7.31 -2.47 23.74
N ASP A 6 7.68 -3.76 23.61
CA ASP A 6 8.98 -4.27 24.06
C ASP A 6 10.08 -4.19 23.00
N GLY A 7 9.77 -3.65 21.82
CA GLY A 7 10.71 -3.51 20.70
C GLY A 7 10.89 -4.79 19.89
N PHE A 8 10.15 -5.86 20.19
CA PHE A 8 10.24 -7.14 19.48
C PHE A 8 8.91 -7.55 18.87
N PHE A 9 8.88 -7.78 17.56
CA PHE A 9 7.70 -8.28 16.86
C PHE A 9 7.54 -9.80 17.06
N LYS A 10 6.92 -10.20 18.18
CA LYS A 10 6.71 -11.62 18.52
C LYS A 10 5.73 -12.28 17.54
N PRO A 11 5.79 -13.61 17.36
CA PRO A 11 4.86 -14.32 16.49
C PRO A 11 3.38 -14.03 16.79
N ALA A 12 3.01 -13.84 18.05
CA ALA A 12 1.63 -13.53 18.46
C ALA A 12 1.14 -12.13 18.02
N GLU A 13 2.05 -11.25 17.61
CA GLU A 13 1.75 -9.86 17.22
C GLU A 13 1.77 -9.66 15.69
N ARG A 14 1.95 -10.78 14.97
CA ARG A 14 1.99 -10.82 13.52
C ARG A 14 0.60 -11.16 13.01
N VAL A 15 0.20 -10.41 11.99
CA VAL A 15 -1.00 -10.69 11.21
C VAL A 15 -0.53 -11.28 9.89
N ALA A 16 -1.03 -12.48 9.57
CA ALA A 16 -0.76 -13.07 8.27
C ALA A 16 -1.53 -12.28 7.19
N LEU A 17 -0.81 -11.87 6.15
CA LEU A 17 -1.37 -11.17 5.01
C LEU A 17 -1.49 -12.14 3.83
N SER A 18 -2.52 -11.94 3.01
CA SER A 18 -2.65 -12.58 1.70
C SER A 18 -2.71 -11.49 0.63
N GLN A 19 -2.35 -11.83 -0.61
CA GLN A 19 -2.49 -10.90 -1.73
C GLN A 19 -3.95 -10.50 -1.91
N GLY A 20 -4.19 -9.22 -2.21
CA GLY A 20 -5.50 -8.71 -2.61
C GLY A 20 -5.88 -9.14 -4.02
N THR A 21 -6.83 -8.43 -4.64
CA THR A 21 -7.26 -8.75 -6.02
C THR A 21 -6.18 -8.52 -7.07
N THR A 22 -5.19 -7.67 -6.77
CA THR A 22 -4.14 -7.26 -7.71
C THR A 22 -2.75 -7.45 -7.14
N GLY A 23 -2.53 -7.15 -5.86
CA GLY A 23 -1.20 -7.04 -5.26
C GLY A 23 -0.61 -5.64 -5.40
N LEU A 24 0.69 -5.52 -5.08
CA LEU A 24 1.43 -4.27 -5.22
C LEU A 24 1.82 -4.05 -6.69
N VAL A 25 1.41 -2.92 -7.26
CA VAL A 25 1.82 -2.49 -8.61
C VAL A 25 2.62 -1.19 -8.50
N ILE A 26 3.91 -1.26 -8.81
CA ILE A 26 4.83 -0.12 -8.78
C ILE A 26 4.31 0.98 -9.73
N GLY A 27 4.40 2.23 -9.29
CA GLY A 27 3.97 3.39 -10.05
C GLY A 27 2.46 3.67 -10.02
N THR A 28 1.69 2.93 -9.22
CA THR A 28 0.24 3.11 -9.11
C THR A 28 -0.21 3.44 -7.69
N THR A 29 -1.34 4.14 -7.58
CA THR A 29 -2.08 4.28 -6.33
C THR A 29 -3.26 3.31 -6.29
N THR A 30 -3.75 3.02 -5.10
CA THR A 30 -4.97 2.25 -4.88
C THR A 30 -5.88 2.97 -3.88
N THR A 31 -7.17 2.68 -3.93
CA THR A 31 -8.11 3.17 -2.91
C THR A 31 -8.07 2.30 -1.68
N ALA A 32 -8.50 2.84 -0.53
CA ALA A 32 -8.75 2.04 0.67
C ALA A 32 -9.79 0.93 0.36
N GLY A 33 -9.54 -0.27 0.87
CA GLY A 33 -10.45 -1.40 0.77
C GLY A 33 -11.36 -1.52 1.99
N ALA A 34 -11.74 -2.76 2.32
CA ALA A 34 -12.60 -3.03 3.47
C ALA A 34 -11.99 -2.57 4.81
N SER A 35 -12.85 -1.97 5.64
CA SER A 35 -12.52 -1.46 6.96
C SER A 35 -13.78 -1.29 7.80
N HIS A 36 -13.94 -2.12 8.82
CA HIS A 36 -15.08 -2.07 9.74
C HIS A 36 -14.79 -2.88 11.01
N GLY A 37 -15.67 -2.76 12.00
CA GLY A 37 -15.64 -3.61 13.18
C GLY A 37 -16.01 -5.06 12.83
N GLY A 38 -15.43 -6.03 13.55
CA GLY A 38 -15.61 -7.45 13.26
C GLY A 38 -14.59 -8.01 12.27
N ALA A 39 -14.49 -9.34 12.23
CA ALA A 39 -13.59 -10.05 11.32
C ALA A 39 -14.03 -9.90 9.85
N PRO A 40 -13.10 -10.05 8.88
CA PRO A 40 -13.43 -9.94 7.47
C PRO A 40 -14.54 -10.91 7.05
N ILE A 41 -15.44 -10.42 6.19
CA ILE A 41 -16.54 -11.16 5.59
C ILE A 41 -16.30 -11.40 4.09
N ALA A 42 -17.07 -12.30 3.48
CA ALA A 42 -16.85 -12.74 2.10
C ALA A 42 -16.96 -11.63 1.04
N THR A 43 -17.64 -10.53 1.34
CA THR A 43 -17.78 -9.37 0.44
C THR A 43 -16.65 -8.36 0.57
N ASP A 44 -15.78 -8.52 1.56
CA ASP A 44 -14.67 -7.61 1.78
C ASP A 44 -13.61 -7.83 0.71
N THR A 45 -13.15 -6.73 0.14
CA THR A 45 -12.12 -6.75 -0.91
C THR A 45 -11.15 -5.59 -0.73
N ASN A 46 -9.95 -5.77 -1.26
CA ASN A 46 -8.95 -4.73 -1.37
C ASN A 46 -7.94 -5.11 -2.46
N ALA A 47 -7.31 -4.10 -3.06
CA ALA A 47 -6.43 -4.28 -4.20
C ALA A 47 -5.06 -4.88 -3.82
N VAL A 48 -4.43 -4.36 -2.76
CA VAL A 48 -3.03 -4.66 -2.42
C VAL A 48 -2.94 -5.95 -1.61
N THR A 49 -3.54 -5.96 -0.43
CA THR A 49 -3.64 -7.12 0.47
C THR A 49 -5.09 -7.54 0.59
N ALA A 50 -5.38 -8.83 0.73
CA ALA A 50 -6.71 -9.26 1.11
C ALA A 50 -7.04 -8.67 2.50
N PRO A 51 -8.32 -8.32 2.77
CA PRO A 51 -8.73 -7.85 4.08
C PRO A 51 -8.28 -8.80 5.19
N TRP A 52 -7.68 -8.24 6.23
CA TRP A 52 -7.06 -8.98 7.31
C TRP A 52 -7.72 -8.64 8.65
N ASN A 53 -7.53 -9.53 9.63
CA ASN A 53 -8.13 -9.42 10.95
C ASN A 53 -7.06 -9.04 11.99
N PHE A 54 -7.26 -7.90 12.65
CA PHE A 54 -6.41 -7.47 13.75
C PHE A 54 -7.29 -6.96 14.89
N PHE A 55 -7.07 -7.46 16.11
CA PHE A 55 -7.95 -7.23 17.28
C PHE A 55 -9.45 -7.38 16.98
N LYS A 56 -9.82 -8.40 16.19
CA LYS A 56 -11.21 -8.68 15.79
C LYS A 56 -11.86 -7.60 14.92
N ASN A 57 -11.06 -6.73 14.29
CA ASN A 57 -11.55 -5.74 13.35
C ASN A 57 -10.87 -5.93 12.00
N THR A 58 -11.61 -5.57 10.95
CA THR A 58 -11.18 -5.69 9.57
C THR A 58 -10.32 -4.50 9.19
N GLY A 59 -9.18 -4.77 8.56
CA GLY A 59 -8.34 -3.78 7.94
C GLY A 59 -7.78 -4.24 6.61
N SER A 60 -7.22 -3.30 5.87
CA SER A 60 -6.56 -3.54 4.60
C SER A 60 -5.51 -2.46 4.30
N ASP A 61 -4.57 -2.77 3.42
CA ASP A 61 -3.48 -1.86 3.04
C ASP A 61 -3.73 -1.21 1.68
N PHE A 62 -3.35 0.06 1.52
CA PHE A 62 -3.50 0.76 0.24
C PHE A 62 -2.39 1.76 -0.02
N ILE A 63 -2.28 2.21 -1.27
CA ILE A 63 -1.20 3.08 -1.75
C ILE A 63 -1.77 4.47 -2.09
N ALA A 64 -1.52 5.45 -1.23
CA ALA A 64 -1.98 6.84 -1.42
C ALA A 64 -1.06 7.68 -2.34
N SER A 65 0.22 7.32 -2.41
CA SER A 65 1.20 7.89 -3.35
C SER A 65 1.93 6.76 -4.06
N PRO A 66 2.20 6.84 -5.38
CA PRO A 66 2.81 5.75 -6.12
C PRO A 66 4.10 5.24 -5.48
N VAL A 67 4.21 3.92 -5.31
CA VAL A 67 5.47 3.29 -4.92
C VAL A 67 6.45 3.42 -6.08
N THR A 68 7.65 3.93 -5.82
CA THR A 68 8.74 4.08 -6.80
C THR A 68 10.03 3.49 -6.28
N GLY A 69 11.04 3.33 -7.13
CA GLY A 69 12.34 2.78 -6.74
C GLY A 69 12.67 1.46 -7.42
N ASP A 70 13.67 0.76 -6.86
CA ASP A 70 14.27 -0.43 -7.47
C ASP A 70 14.99 -1.29 -6.41
N THR A 71 15.61 -2.40 -6.84
CA THR A 71 16.34 -3.32 -5.94
C THR A 71 17.65 -2.74 -5.38
N THR A 72 18.16 -1.65 -5.94
CA THR A 72 19.41 -0.99 -5.51
C THR A 72 19.14 0.05 -4.44
N ASN A 73 18.11 0.89 -4.66
CA ASN A 73 17.76 2.02 -3.81
C ASN A 73 16.65 1.69 -2.80
N GLY A 74 15.99 0.55 -2.97
CA GLY A 74 14.77 0.20 -2.24
C GLY A 74 13.53 0.81 -2.89
N LEU A 75 12.38 0.53 -2.28
CA LEU A 75 11.09 1.07 -2.71
C LEU A 75 10.63 2.18 -1.76
N ASP A 76 10.21 3.30 -2.33
CA ASP A 76 9.56 4.40 -1.61
C ASP A 76 8.12 4.01 -1.25
N PHE A 77 7.90 3.78 0.04
CA PHE A 77 6.66 3.45 0.70
C PHE A 77 6.03 4.65 1.41
N SER A 78 6.46 5.89 1.13
CA SER A 78 5.85 7.11 1.70
C SER A 78 4.33 7.22 1.45
N GLY A 79 3.84 6.54 0.42
CA GLY A 79 2.42 6.37 0.12
C GLY A 79 1.70 5.21 0.81
N TRP A 80 2.39 4.35 1.56
CA TRP A 80 1.79 3.19 2.22
C TRP A 80 0.82 3.62 3.32
N ARG A 81 -0.40 3.08 3.29
CA ARG A 81 -1.47 3.38 4.25
C ARG A 81 -2.15 2.11 4.70
N VAL A 82 -2.71 2.19 5.90
CA VAL A 82 -3.60 1.17 6.47
C VAL A 82 -4.97 1.80 6.67
N THR A 83 -6.04 1.07 6.34
CA THR A 83 -7.37 1.33 6.89
C THR A 83 -7.72 0.19 7.85
N TRP A 84 -8.31 0.51 8.99
CA TRP A 84 -8.64 -0.50 10.01
C TRP A 84 -9.78 -0.04 10.91
N ASN A 85 -10.72 -0.93 11.22
CA ASN A 85 -11.82 -0.67 12.16
C ASN A 85 -12.63 0.61 11.83
N GLY A 86 -12.85 0.89 10.55
CA GLY A 86 -13.55 2.09 10.08
C GLY A 86 -12.69 3.36 10.04
N ILE A 87 -11.42 3.31 10.45
CA ILE A 87 -10.49 4.43 10.31
C ILE A 87 -10.07 4.52 8.84
N PRO A 88 -10.33 5.64 8.15
CA PRO A 88 -10.19 5.71 6.70
C PRO A 88 -8.72 5.67 6.23
N SER A 89 -7.79 6.17 7.03
CA SER A 89 -6.37 6.22 6.67
C SER A 89 -5.50 6.40 7.90
N ILE A 90 -4.61 5.44 8.13
CA ILE A 90 -3.51 5.49 9.09
C ILE A 90 -2.23 5.63 8.27
N ASN A 91 -1.47 6.71 8.52
CA ASN A 91 -0.27 7.01 7.74
C ASN A 91 0.91 6.13 8.15
N MET A 92 1.04 4.98 7.49
CA MET A 92 2.14 4.04 7.65
C MET A 92 3.25 4.27 6.62
N GLY A 93 3.36 5.47 6.04
CA GLY A 93 4.39 5.81 5.06
C GLY A 93 5.71 6.30 5.67
N GLY A 94 5.78 6.40 7.00
CA GLY A 94 6.91 6.98 7.71
C GLY A 94 7.03 8.49 7.50
N GLY A 95 8.26 8.99 7.59
CA GLY A 95 8.61 10.40 7.55
C GLY A 95 8.69 11.04 8.94
N THR A 96 8.97 12.34 8.95
CA THR A 96 9.00 13.15 10.17
C THR A 96 7.64 13.82 10.39
N GLN A 97 7.07 13.65 11.58
CA GLN A 97 5.87 14.35 12.04
C GLN A 97 6.30 15.54 12.89
N ASP A 98 5.74 16.71 12.59
CA ASP A 98 5.84 17.87 13.46
C ASP A 98 4.77 17.75 14.56
N CYS A 99 5.24 17.67 15.79
CA CYS A 99 4.44 17.54 16.99
C CYS A 99 4.31 18.86 17.76
N GLY A 100 4.80 19.97 17.21
CA GLY A 100 4.62 21.28 17.80
C GLY A 100 5.30 21.42 19.17
N SER A 101 4.54 21.86 20.17
CA SER A 101 4.98 22.12 21.54
C SER A 101 4.36 21.12 22.51
N THR A 102 4.92 20.98 23.71
CA THR A 102 4.41 20.06 24.74
C THR A 102 3.12 20.54 25.44
N SER A 103 2.32 21.40 24.80
CA SER A 103 1.08 21.94 25.37
C SER A 103 0.01 22.33 24.32
N ASP A 104 0.14 21.88 23.07
CA ASP A 104 -0.83 22.17 22.00
C ASP A 104 -1.70 20.97 21.61
N GLY A 105 -1.39 19.78 22.13
CA GLY A 105 -2.15 18.57 21.94
C GLY A 105 -2.05 17.96 20.54
N VAL A 106 -1.06 18.36 19.74
CA VAL A 106 -0.86 17.84 18.38
C VAL A 106 -0.45 16.37 18.40
N CYS A 107 0.42 15.98 19.33
CA CYS A 107 0.93 14.61 19.44
C CYS A 107 0.75 14.09 20.86
N ILE A 108 -0.34 13.36 21.09
CA ILE A 108 -0.58 12.73 22.40
C ILE A 108 0.03 11.32 22.42
N ASN A 109 0.87 11.07 23.42
CA ASN A 109 1.32 9.72 23.74
C ASN A 109 0.12 8.90 24.27
N PRO A 110 -0.28 7.81 23.59
CA PRO A 110 -1.46 7.06 24.01
C PRO A 110 -1.26 6.29 25.32
N ALA A 111 -0.02 6.00 25.74
CA ALA A 111 0.26 5.29 26.98
C ALA A 111 0.23 6.21 28.21
N SER A 112 0.71 7.45 28.10
CA SER A 112 0.79 8.40 29.23
C SER A 112 -0.25 9.52 29.18
N GLY A 113 -0.89 9.75 28.03
CA GLY A 113 -1.74 10.91 27.79
C GLY A 113 -0.98 12.24 27.73
N ALA A 114 0.36 12.21 27.78
CA ALA A 114 1.19 13.40 27.73
C ALA A 114 1.31 13.92 26.30
N ASP A 115 1.33 15.24 26.17
CA ASP A 115 1.61 15.91 24.91
C ASP A 115 3.12 15.88 24.61
N ILE A 116 3.45 15.51 23.38
CA ILE A 116 4.81 15.37 22.86
C ILE A 116 5.06 16.58 21.97
N GLY A 117 6.12 17.35 22.22
CA GLY A 117 6.56 18.42 21.31
C GLY A 117 7.74 18.01 20.43
N GLY A 118 8.03 18.82 19.41
CA GLY A 118 9.19 18.69 18.54
C GLY A 118 8.94 17.85 17.29
N ILE A 119 9.98 17.17 16.80
CA ILE A 119 9.88 16.32 15.61
C ILE A 119 9.91 14.86 16.01
N PHE A 120 8.90 14.11 15.59
CA PHE A 120 8.81 12.67 15.79
C PHE A 120 9.14 11.92 14.49
N ASN A 121 9.96 10.88 14.57
CA ASN A 121 10.35 10.09 13.40
C ASN A 121 9.47 8.84 13.28
N ASN A 122 8.59 8.81 12.27
CA ASN A 122 7.71 7.68 11.97
C ASN A 122 8.35 6.64 11.05
N GLY A 123 9.64 6.75 10.73
CA GLY A 123 10.37 5.86 9.83
C GLY A 123 10.89 6.59 8.60
N THR A 124 11.67 5.91 7.77
CA THR A 124 12.32 6.51 6.59
C THR A 124 11.40 6.61 5.37
N GLY A 125 10.32 5.83 5.35
CA GLY A 125 9.51 5.63 4.15
C GLY A 125 10.17 4.72 3.11
N MET A 126 11.34 4.16 3.36
CA MET A 126 12.05 3.29 2.41
C MET A 126 11.95 1.82 2.83
N ALA A 127 11.48 0.98 1.91
CA ALA A 127 11.45 -0.48 2.04
C ALA A 127 12.66 -1.11 1.33
N THR A 128 13.22 -2.17 1.92
CA THR A 128 14.22 -3.00 1.25
C THR A 128 13.51 -3.91 0.27
N PHE A 129 13.95 -3.94 -0.99
CA PHE A 129 13.39 -4.79 -2.03
C PHE A 129 14.45 -5.73 -2.58
N ALA A 130 14.29 -7.03 -2.34
CA ALA A 130 15.18 -8.06 -2.85
C ALA A 130 14.45 -8.92 -3.89
N TRP A 131 14.94 -8.83 -5.13
CA TRP A 131 14.51 -9.62 -6.27
C TRP A 131 15.69 -9.78 -7.23
N ASN A 132 15.74 -10.90 -7.95
CA ASN A 132 16.87 -11.22 -8.84
C ASN A 132 16.72 -10.67 -10.26
N GLY A 133 15.66 -9.92 -10.55
CA GLY A 133 15.39 -9.37 -11.88
C GLY A 133 14.70 -10.33 -12.86
N ILE A 134 14.37 -11.56 -12.43
CA ILE A 134 13.74 -12.58 -13.28
C ILE A 134 12.24 -12.64 -12.96
N TYR A 135 11.39 -12.36 -13.95
CA TYR A 135 9.95 -12.47 -13.79
C TYR A 135 9.53 -13.91 -13.53
N GLY A 136 8.57 -14.10 -12.63
CA GLY A 136 8.13 -15.40 -12.12
C GLY A 136 8.91 -15.87 -10.88
N ASP A 137 10.09 -15.31 -10.64
CA ASP A 137 10.87 -15.62 -9.43
C ASP A 137 10.35 -14.84 -8.22
N THR A 138 10.73 -15.33 -7.04
CA THR A 138 10.30 -14.79 -5.77
C THR A 138 10.98 -13.46 -5.45
N TYR A 139 10.26 -12.60 -4.74
CA TYR A 139 10.81 -11.40 -4.13
C TYR A 139 10.54 -11.37 -2.63
N THR A 140 11.28 -10.51 -1.93
CA THR A 140 10.94 -10.06 -0.57
C THR A 140 10.96 -8.54 -0.50
N ILE A 141 10.02 -7.97 0.26
CA ILE A 141 10.00 -6.56 0.64
C ILE A 141 9.91 -6.50 2.16
N ASP A 142 10.87 -5.84 2.78
CA ASP A 142 10.91 -5.59 4.22
C ASP A 142 10.80 -4.09 4.49
N TYR A 143 9.84 -3.71 5.33
CA TYR A 143 9.53 -2.33 5.64
C TYR A 143 9.20 -2.14 7.12
N SER A 144 9.51 -0.97 7.65
CA SER A 144 9.17 -0.58 9.01
C SER A 144 8.75 0.89 9.08
N ALA A 145 7.76 1.16 9.91
CA ALA A 145 7.29 2.50 10.23
C ALA A 145 6.86 2.56 11.69
N VAL A 146 6.39 3.72 12.12
CA VAL A 146 5.73 3.94 13.40
C VAL A 146 4.39 4.59 13.12
N VAL A 147 3.35 4.17 13.85
CA VAL A 147 2.04 4.84 13.77
C VAL A 147 2.21 6.30 14.21
N PRO A 148 1.68 7.28 13.45
CA PRO A 148 1.77 8.67 13.84
C PRO A 148 1.24 8.92 15.26
N GLN A 149 1.90 9.81 15.99
CA GLN A 149 1.43 10.23 17.31
C GLN A 149 0.05 10.88 17.18
N GLY A 150 -0.83 10.63 18.15
CA GLY A 150 -2.20 11.11 18.14
C GLY A 150 -3.14 10.45 17.11
N ASP A 151 -2.70 9.40 16.40
CA ASP A 151 -3.57 8.72 15.44
C ASP A 151 -4.84 8.14 16.12
N PRO A 152 -6.04 8.31 15.54
CA PRO A 152 -7.30 7.86 16.13
C PRO A 152 -7.40 6.35 16.41
N SER A 153 -6.49 5.53 15.87
CA SER A 153 -6.42 4.10 16.16
C SER A 153 -6.04 3.79 17.61
N GLY A 154 -5.48 4.77 18.34
CA GLY A 154 -4.96 4.59 19.69
C GLY A 154 -3.60 3.90 19.73
N PHE A 155 -2.99 3.64 18.57
CA PHE A 155 -1.67 3.01 18.44
C PHE A 155 -0.53 4.01 18.19
N GLY A 156 -0.73 5.32 18.40
CA GLY A 156 0.32 6.31 18.16
C GLY A 156 1.66 5.96 18.83
N GLY A 157 2.75 6.00 18.07
CA GLY A 157 4.08 5.59 18.54
C GLY A 157 4.36 4.09 18.51
N VAL A 158 3.40 3.23 18.15
CA VAL A 158 3.61 1.78 18.05
C VAL A 158 4.40 1.43 16.79
N GLY A 159 5.38 0.54 16.96
CA GLY A 159 6.16 0.01 15.84
C GLY A 159 5.31 -0.81 14.87
N TYR A 160 5.50 -0.55 13.58
CA TYR A 160 4.92 -1.29 12.48
C TYR A 160 6.03 -1.93 11.65
N SER A 161 5.85 -3.19 11.29
CA SER A 161 6.75 -3.91 10.40
C SER A 161 5.91 -4.71 9.40
N LEU A 162 6.37 -4.71 8.16
CA LEU A 162 5.76 -5.37 7.04
C LEU A 162 6.80 -6.24 6.34
N HIS A 163 6.47 -7.50 6.14
CA HIS A 163 7.22 -8.45 5.33
C HIS A 163 6.29 -8.96 4.23
N LEU A 164 6.60 -8.63 2.98
CA LEU A 164 5.87 -9.13 1.81
C LEU A 164 6.78 -10.07 1.04
N GLN A 165 6.20 -11.18 0.59
CA GLN A 165 6.85 -12.10 -0.34
C GLN A 165 5.83 -12.56 -1.36
N GLY A 166 6.31 -12.87 -2.57
CA GLY A 166 5.47 -13.28 -3.68
C GLY A 166 6.33 -13.49 -4.92
N THR A 167 5.71 -13.51 -6.09
CA THR A 167 6.42 -13.58 -7.37
C THR A 167 6.20 -12.29 -8.17
N VAL A 168 7.23 -11.84 -8.89
CA VAL A 168 7.10 -10.64 -9.74
C VAL A 168 6.52 -11.05 -11.08
N THR A 169 5.35 -10.53 -11.43
CA THR A 169 4.73 -10.75 -12.74
C THR A 169 5.06 -9.61 -13.69
N ALA A 170 5.41 -9.93 -14.93
CA ALA A 170 5.51 -8.91 -15.98
C ALA A 170 4.13 -8.30 -16.23
N ALA A 171 4.06 -6.97 -16.33
CA ALA A 171 2.87 -6.32 -16.85
C ALA A 171 2.60 -6.87 -18.25
N ALA A 172 1.33 -7.20 -18.56
CA ALA A 172 0.98 -7.64 -19.90
C ALA A 172 1.46 -6.58 -20.92
N PRO A 173 2.09 -6.96 -22.03
CA PRO A 173 2.54 -6.00 -23.02
C PRO A 173 1.35 -5.18 -23.48
N VAL A 174 1.37 -3.87 -23.19
CA VAL A 174 0.37 -2.94 -23.73
C VAL A 174 0.59 -2.92 -25.23
N PRO A 175 -0.42 -3.26 -26.06
CA PRO A 175 -0.27 -3.19 -27.51
C PRO A 175 0.17 -1.78 -27.88
N GLU A 176 1.30 -1.68 -28.56
CA GLU A 176 1.89 -0.40 -28.92
C GLU A 176 0.89 0.42 -29.75
N ALA A 177 0.99 1.75 -29.71
CA ALA A 177 0.12 2.64 -30.49
C ALA A 177 0.12 2.30 -32.00
N SER A 178 1.20 1.71 -32.51
CA SER A 178 1.30 1.15 -33.86
C SER A 178 0.31 0.00 -34.10
N THR A 179 0.09 -0.88 -33.13
CA THR A 179 -0.87 -1.99 -33.22
C THR A 179 -2.30 -1.47 -33.33
N TYR A 180 -2.66 -0.46 -32.53
CA TYR A 180 -3.95 0.22 -32.66
C TYR A 180 -4.06 1.02 -33.96
N GLY A 181 -2.98 1.70 -34.37
CA GLY A 181 -2.91 2.44 -35.62
C GLY A 181 -3.11 1.55 -36.83
N MET A 182 -2.53 0.36 -36.85
CA MET A 182 -2.68 -0.62 -37.93
C MET A 182 -4.07 -1.24 -37.97
N MET A 183 -4.69 -1.51 -36.81
CA MET A 183 -6.09 -1.95 -36.77
C MET A 183 -7.06 -0.87 -37.26
N LEU A 184 -6.87 0.39 -36.85
CA LEU A 184 -7.68 1.52 -37.33
C LEU A 184 -7.44 1.81 -38.81
N ALA A 185 -6.20 1.72 -39.28
CA ALA A 185 -5.88 1.86 -40.71
C ALA A 185 -6.50 0.73 -41.53
N GLY A 186 -6.45 -0.52 -41.05
CA GLY A 186 -7.09 -1.67 -41.67
C GLY A 186 -8.61 -1.50 -41.76
N LEU A 187 -9.26 -1.12 -40.65
CA LEU A 187 -10.70 -0.84 -40.63
C LEU A 187 -11.08 0.34 -41.52
N GLY A 188 -10.26 1.40 -41.54
CA GLY A 188 -10.44 2.55 -42.42
C GLY A 188 -10.36 2.18 -43.90
N LEU A 189 -9.41 1.32 -44.28
CA LEU A 189 -9.25 0.82 -45.64
C LEU A 189 -10.45 -0.04 -46.07
N VAL A 190 -10.88 -0.97 -45.21
CA VAL A 190 -12.05 -1.84 -45.47
C VAL A 190 -13.32 -1.00 -45.60
N GLY A 191 -13.53 -0.03 -44.71
CA GLY A 191 -14.66 0.90 -44.79
C GLY A 191 -14.64 1.74 -46.07
N PHE A 192 -13.47 2.21 -46.50
CA PHE A 192 -13.29 2.93 -47.77
C PHE A 192 -13.59 2.05 -48.99
N MET A 193 -13.10 0.81 -49.01
CA MET A 193 -13.36 -0.15 -50.07
C MET A 193 -14.84 -0.51 -50.17
N ALA A 194 -15.50 -0.77 -49.04
CA ALA A 194 -16.94 -1.05 -48.97
C ALA A 194 -17.77 0.14 -49.49
N ARG A 195 -17.40 1.37 -49.11
CA ARG A 195 -18.06 2.60 -49.60
C ARG A 195 -17.92 2.79 -51.10
N ARG A 196 -16.77 2.47 -51.70
CA ARG A 196 -16.59 2.52 -53.16
C ARG A 196 -17.49 1.52 -53.87
N ARG A 197 -17.63 0.31 -53.32
CA ARG A 197 -18.46 -0.75 -53.91
C ARG A 197 -19.96 -0.42 -53.85
N ALA A 198 -20.43 0.27 -52.82
CA ALA A 198 -21.84 0.67 -52.70
C ALA A 198 -22.23 1.84 -53.63
N ARG A 199 -21.25 2.53 -54.25
CA ARG A 199 -21.48 3.68 -55.15
C ARG A 199 -21.28 3.35 -56.63
N ALA A 200 -20.95 2.10 -56.95
CA ALA A 200 -20.85 1.57 -58.31
C ALA A 200 -22.03 0.62 -58.56
#